data_AF-A0A380FD47-F1
#
_entry.id   AF-A0A380FD47-F1
#
_cell.length_a   1.000
_cell.length_b   1.000
_cell.length_c   1.000
_cell.angle_alpha   90.00
_cell.angle_beta   90.00
_cell.angle_gamma   90.00
#
_symmetry.space_group_name_H-M   'P 1'
#
loop_
_entity.id
_entity.type
_entity.pdbx_description
1 polymer ?
#
loop_
_entity_poly.entity_id
_entity_poly.type
_entity_poly.pdbx_seq_one_letter_code
_entity_poly.pdbx_strand_id
1 'polypeptide(L)'
;MSTLFNLTDNYKQVYDLIAEQGDEDVLNDTLASINDALEEKADGYVSVIKSLESDNKTIDEEIKRLQQRKTTNKNGIDRLKESLKEAMKATGKTKFKTALNSYNIQNNPPSLHVIDEKTYT
;
A
#
# COMPACT_ATOMS: atom_id res chain seq x y z
N MET A 1 -6.33 -3.15 14.18
CA MET A 1 -6.06 -4.38 14.98
C MET A 1 -5.29 -3.94 16.21
N SER A 2 -5.60 -4.51 17.38
CA SER A 2 -4.91 -4.34 18.67
C SER A 2 -4.68 -2.88 19.13
N THR A 3 -5.73 -2.23 19.64
CA THR A 3 -5.60 -1.00 20.43
C THR A 3 -4.87 -1.34 21.74
N LEU A 4 -3.54 -1.27 21.73
CA LEU A 4 -2.70 -1.52 22.91
C LEU A 4 -2.98 -0.51 24.05
N PHE A 5 -3.65 0.60 23.70
CA PHE A 5 -4.08 1.63 24.63
C PHE A 5 -5.59 1.58 24.83
N ASN A 6 -6.00 1.61 26.10
CA ASN A 6 -7.39 1.79 26.48
C ASN A 6 -7.67 3.30 26.42
N LEU A 7 -8.08 3.78 25.24
CA LEU A 7 -8.44 5.18 25.04
C LEU A 7 -9.75 5.46 25.77
N THR A 8 -9.82 6.57 26.51
CA THR A 8 -11.12 7.08 26.98
C THR A 8 -11.95 7.52 25.78
N ASP A 9 -13.28 7.62 25.95
CA ASP A 9 -14.21 7.90 24.85
C ASP A 9 -13.83 9.16 24.04
N ASN A 10 -13.39 10.23 24.73
CA ASN A 10 -12.96 11.48 24.08
C ASN A 10 -11.71 11.30 23.21
N TYR A 11 -10.69 10.59 23.70
CA TYR A 11 -9.44 10.36 22.95
C TYR A 11 -9.62 9.32 21.85
N LYS A 12 -10.57 8.39 22.00
CA LYS A 12 -10.98 7.51 20.93
C LYS A 12 -11.58 8.30 19.76
N GLN A 13 -12.42 9.29 20.04
CA GLN A 13 -12.97 10.16 19.00
C GLN A 13 -11.88 10.96 18.27
N VAL A 14 -10.88 11.48 18.99
CA VAL A 14 -9.71 12.14 18.38
C VAL A 14 -8.95 11.18 17.47
N TYR A 15 -8.68 9.96 17.94
CA TYR A 15 -8.04 8.93 17.13
C TYR A 15 -8.85 8.61 15.86
N ASP A 16 -10.16 8.39 15.99
CA ASP A 16 -11.04 8.02 14.88
C ASP A 16 -11.06 9.16 13.82
N LEU A 17 -11.17 10.42 14.26
CA LEU A 17 -11.11 11.59 13.36
C LEU A 17 -9.79 11.67 12.59
N ILE A 18 -8.65 11.37 13.21
CA ILE A 18 -7.36 11.36 12.52
C ILE A 18 -7.25 10.18 11.56
N ALA A 19 -7.61 8.97 12.02
CA ALA A 19 -7.47 7.74 11.26
C ALA A 19 -8.38 7.70 10.02
N GLU A 20 -9.57 8.30 10.11
CA GLU A 20 -10.56 8.35 9.03
C GLU A 20 -10.42 9.60 8.14
N GLN A 21 -9.39 10.42 8.33
CA GLN A 21 -9.20 11.69 7.60
C GLN A 21 -10.43 12.61 7.76
N GLY A 22 -10.94 12.67 8.99
CA GLY A 22 -12.04 13.55 9.37
C GLY A 22 -11.69 15.03 9.22
N ASP A 23 -12.71 15.86 9.37
CA ASP A 23 -12.62 17.31 9.25
C ASP A 23 -11.71 17.92 10.35
N GLU A 24 -10.81 18.81 9.95
CA GLU A 24 -9.81 19.41 10.85
C GLU A 24 -10.45 20.36 11.88
N ASP A 25 -11.53 21.06 11.52
CA ASP A 25 -12.26 21.93 12.45
C ASP A 25 -12.96 21.06 13.53
N VAL A 26 -13.55 19.93 13.11
CA VAL A 26 -14.17 18.97 14.05
C VAL A 26 -13.14 18.34 15.00
N LEU A 27 -11.93 18.04 14.50
CA LEU A 27 -10.83 17.57 15.33
C LEU A 27 -10.43 18.61 16.38
N ASN A 28 -10.27 19.87 15.96
CA ASN A 28 -9.89 20.96 16.85
C ASN A 28 -10.96 21.22 17.92
N ASP A 29 -12.24 21.23 17.54
CA ASP A 29 -13.37 21.36 18.47
C ASP A 29 -13.39 20.21 19.48
N THR A 30 -13.15 18.98 19.02
CA THR A 30 -13.08 17.80 19.89
C THR A 30 -11.93 17.95 20.90
N LEU A 31 -10.74 18.34 20.47
CA LEU A 31 -9.58 18.57 21.34
C LEU A 31 -9.79 19.71 22.36
N ALA A 32 -10.50 20.76 21.95
CA ALA A 32 -10.86 21.89 22.80
C ALA A 32 -11.93 21.54 23.84
N SER A 33 -12.85 20.62 23.51
CA SER A 33 -13.90 20.16 24.42
C SER A 33 -13.38 19.30 25.58
N ILE A 34 -12.19 18.71 25.43
CA ILE A 34 -11.53 17.92 26.48
C ILE A 34 -10.99 18.85 27.58
N ASN A 35 -11.67 18.81 28.73
CA ASN A 35 -11.42 19.62 29.92
C ASN A 35 -10.79 18.80 31.07
N ASP A 36 -9.84 17.94 30.73
CA ASP A 36 -9.09 17.11 31.68
C ASP A 36 -7.93 17.91 32.32
N ALA A 37 -7.39 17.41 33.44
CA ALA A 37 -6.16 17.96 34.01
C ALA A 37 -5.00 17.84 33.00
N LEU A 38 -3.98 18.70 33.12
CA LEU A 38 -2.88 18.73 32.13
C LEU A 38 -2.17 17.38 32.01
N GLU A 39 -1.97 16.70 33.14
CA GLU A 39 -1.34 15.38 33.23
C GLU A 39 -2.19 14.31 32.51
N GLU A 40 -3.49 14.28 32.78
CA GLU A 40 -4.44 13.36 32.11
C GLU A 40 -4.50 13.64 30.61
N LYS A 41 -4.45 14.92 30.24
CA LYS A 41 -4.45 15.34 28.83
C LYS A 41 -3.22 14.88 28.07
N ALA A 42 -2.06 14.95 28.73
CA ALA A 42 -0.81 14.42 28.18
C ALA A 42 -0.87 12.90 27.98
N ASP A 43 -1.38 12.15 28.96
CA ASP A 43 -1.51 10.69 28.87
C ASP A 43 -2.49 10.27 27.75
N GLY A 44 -3.59 11.01 27.58
CA GLY A 44 -4.54 10.81 26.49
C GLY A 44 -3.91 11.02 25.12
N TYR A 45 -3.15 12.11 24.94
CA TYR A 45 -2.43 12.37 23.68
C TYR A 45 -1.39 11.30 23.37
N VAL A 46 -0.59 10.90 24.37
CA VAL A 46 0.42 9.83 24.18
C VAL A 46 -0.25 8.52 23.77
N SER A 47 -1.42 8.22 24.34
CA SER A 47 -2.19 7.01 23.99
C SER A 47 -2.68 7.04 22.54
N VAL A 48 -3.19 8.18 22.07
CA VAL A 48 -3.61 8.37 20.66
C VAL A 48 -2.41 8.25 19.72
N ILE A 49 -1.31 8.95 20.02
CA ILE A 49 -0.08 8.94 19.21
C ILE A 49 0.44 7.51 19.05
N LYS A 50 0.61 6.78 20.15
CA LYS A 50 1.12 5.40 20.08
C LYS A 50 0.19 4.44 19.34
N SER A 51 -1.13 4.69 19.38
CA SER A 51 -2.10 3.92 18.62
C SER A 51 -1.92 4.16 17.11
N LEU A 52 -1.83 5.44 16.70
CA LEU A 52 -1.56 5.81 15.30
C LEU A 52 -0.20 5.29 14.80
N GLU A 53 0.85 5.34 15.64
CA GLU A 53 2.15 4.76 15.31
C GLU A 53 2.08 3.25 15.08
N SER A 54 1.30 2.52 15.90
CA SER A 54 1.07 1.09 15.75
C SER A 54 0.32 0.76 14.45
N ASP A 55 -0.68 1.56 14.10
CA ASP A 55 -1.40 1.40 12.83
C ASP A 55 -0.50 1.70 11.65
N ASN A 56 0.27 2.78 11.70
CA ASN A 56 1.23 3.13 10.64
C ASN A 56 2.21 1.98 10.38
N LYS A 57 2.75 1.35 11.44
CA LYS A 57 3.61 0.18 11.29
C LYS A 57 2.89 -0.98 10.58
N THR A 58 1.64 -1.25 10.96
CA THR A 58 0.83 -2.31 10.34
C THR A 58 0.55 -2.00 8.86
N ILE A 59 0.25 -0.73 8.55
CA ILE A 59 0.04 -0.23 7.20
C ILE A 59 1.31 -0.39 6.36
N ASP A 60 2.47 -0.03 6.90
CA ASP A 60 3.76 -0.17 6.21
C ASP A 60 4.09 -1.64 5.87
N GLU A 61 3.85 -2.55 6.81
CA GLU A 61 3.99 -3.99 6.59
C GLU A 61 3.06 -4.49 5.47
N GLU A 62 1.83 -4.01 5.46
CA GLU A 62 0.84 -4.36 4.43
C GLU A 62 1.18 -3.75 3.06
N ILE A 63 1.65 -2.51 3.00
CA ILE A 63 2.15 -1.87 1.78
C ILE A 63 3.29 -2.70 1.21
N LYS A 64 4.27 -3.10 2.03
CA LYS A 64 5.39 -3.95 1.60
C LYS A 64 4.90 -5.27 1.03
N ARG A 65 3.94 -5.92 1.68
CA ARG A 65 3.34 -7.18 1.20
C ARG A 65 2.64 -7.00 -0.15
N LEU A 66 1.85 -5.93 -0.31
CA LEU A 66 1.11 -5.63 -1.54
C LEU A 66 2.06 -5.27 -2.70
N GLN A 67 3.11 -4.50 -2.43
CA GLN A 67 4.16 -4.20 -3.40
C GLN A 67 4.87 -5.48 -3.86
N GLN A 68 5.25 -6.36 -2.93
CA GLN A 68 5.84 -7.66 -3.28
C GLN A 68 4.89 -8.50 -4.15
N ARG A 69 3.60 -8.54 -3.81
CA ARG A 69 2.59 -9.26 -4.60
C ARG A 69 2.47 -8.67 -6.02
N LYS A 70 2.48 -7.34 -6.15
CA LYS A 70 2.46 -6.65 -7.45
C LYS A 70 3.68 -7.03 -8.29
N THR A 71 4.87 -7.06 -7.69
CA THR A 71 6.11 -7.50 -8.35
C THR A 71 6.02 -8.95 -8.82
N THR A 72 5.55 -9.87 -7.98
CA THR A 72 5.34 -11.28 -8.35
C THR A 72 4.36 -11.41 -9.53
N ASN A 73 3.25 -10.67 -9.51
CA ASN A 73 2.28 -10.66 -10.61
C ASN A 73 2.91 -10.15 -11.91
N LYS A 74 3.68 -9.05 -11.86
CA LYS A 74 4.39 -8.52 -13.03
C LYS A 74 5.35 -9.57 -13.62
N ASN A 75 6.17 -10.20 -12.78
CA ASN A 75 7.09 -11.24 -13.21
C ASN A 75 6.36 -12.44 -13.83
N GLY A 76 5.21 -12.83 -13.25
CA GLY A 76 4.36 -13.89 -13.81
C GLY A 76 3.82 -13.53 -15.20
N ILE A 77 3.34 -12.30 -15.39
CA ILE A 77 2.88 -11.79 -16.68
C ILE A 77 4.00 -11.83 -17.71
N ASP A 78 5.20 -11.36 -17.36
CA ASP A 78 6.34 -11.31 -18.27
C ASP A 78 6.82 -12.72 -18.67
N ARG A 79 6.87 -13.66 -17.71
CA ARG A 79 7.16 -15.08 -17.99
C ARG A 79 6.14 -15.71 -18.93
N LEU A 80 4.86 -15.44 -18.74
CA LEU A 80 3.80 -15.96 -19.61
C LEU A 80 3.90 -15.40 -21.03
N LYS A 81 4.22 -14.10 -21.17
CA LYS A 81 4.45 -13.46 -22.46
C LYS A 81 5.65 -14.07 -23.19
N GLU A 82 6.79 -14.26 -22.50
CA GLU A 82 7.98 -14.84 -23.13
C GLU A 82 7.74 -16.31 -23.50
N SER A 83 7.13 -17.10 -22.62
CA SER A 83 6.79 -18.51 -22.90
C SER A 83 5.90 -18.64 -24.14
N LEU A 84 4.87 -17.78 -24.27
CA LEU A 84 4.02 -17.76 -25.45
C LEU A 84 4.80 -17.36 -26.71
N LYS A 85 5.66 -16.35 -26.62
CA LYS A 85 6.51 -15.92 -27.74
C LYS A 85 7.49 -17.00 -28.19
N GLU A 86 8.08 -17.76 -27.26
CA GLU A 86 8.94 -18.91 -27.56
C GLU A 86 8.15 -20.02 -28.28
N ALA A 87 6.96 -20.36 -27.79
CA ALA A 87 6.08 -21.33 -28.45
C ALA A 87 5.66 -20.88 -29.87
N MET A 88 5.37 -19.60 -30.05
CA MET A 88 5.08 -19.02 -31.37
C MET A 88 6.27 -19.12 -32.33
N LYS A 89 7.50 -18.86 -31.85
CA LYS A 89 8.73 -19.01 -32.64
C LYS A 89 8.99 -20.48 -33.01
N ALA A 90 8.90 -21.39 -32.04
CA ALA A 90 9.15 -22.82 -32.24
C ALA A 90 8.18 -23.45 -33.25
N THR A 91 6.95 -22.95 -33.33
CA THR A 91 5.93 -23.44 -34.28
C THR A 91 5.90 -22.67 -35.59
N GLY A 92 6.71 -21.62 -35.75
CA GLY A 92 6.68 -20.71 -36.90
C GLY A 92 5.41 -19.84 -37.01
N LYS A 93 4.48 -19.92 -36.04
CA LYS A 93 3.21 -19.18 -36.02
C LYS A 93 3.42 -17.80 -35.39
N THR A 94 4.03 -16.90 -36.14
CA THR A 94 4.36 -15.53 -35.67
C THR A 94 3.14 -14.62 -35.53
N LYS A 95 2.01 -14.97 -36.16
CA LYS A 95 0.73 -14.25 -36.07
C LYS A 95 -0.45 -15.22 -36.21
N PHE A 96 -1.43 -15.13 -35.30
CA PHE A 96 -2.65 -15.94 -35.36
C PHE A 96 -3.80 -15.28 -34.59
N LYS A 97 -5.02 -15.77 -34.79
CA LYS A 97 -6.22 -15.33 -34.06
C LYS A 97 -6.91 -16.54 -33.42
N THR A 98 -7.54 -16.33 -32.28
CA THR A 98 -8.44 -17.29 -31.61
C THR A 98 -9.83 -16.66 -31.52
N ALA A 99 -10.79 -17.39 -30.95
CA ALA A 99 -12.13 -16.86 -30.69
C ALA A 99 -12.12 -15.64 -29.75
N LEU A 100 -11.12 -15.53 -28.87
CA LEU A 100 -11.07 -14.51 -27.83
C LEU A 100 -10.09 -13.38 -28.14
N ASN A 101 -8.99 -13.67 -28.85
CA ASN A 101 -7.85 -12.74 -28.95
C ASN A 101 -7.12 -12.84 -30.29
N SER A 102 -6.34 -11.80 -30.61
CA SER A 102 -5.39 -11.80 -31.73
C SER A 102 -3.96 -11.69 -31.20
N TYR A 103 -3.04 -12.45 -31.79
CA TYR A 103 -1.66 -12.56 -31.36
C TYR A 103 -0.70 -12.25 -32.50
N ASN A 104 0.35 -11.51 -32.21
CA ASN A 104 1.42 -11.19 -33.12
C ASN A 104 2.71 -10.94 -32.33
N ILE A 105 3.85 -11.44 -32.79
CA ILE A 105 5.14 -11.07 -32.22
C ILE A 105 5.46 -9.64 -32.68
N GLN A 106 5.58 -8.70 -31.75
CA GLN A 106 6.01 -7.34 -32.03
C GLN A 106 7.54 -7.24 -32.03
N ASN A 107 8.09 -6.53 -33.01
CA ASN A 107 9.50 -6.14 -33.03
C ASN A 107 9.68 -4.90 -32.15
N ASN A 108 9.78 -5.10 -30.83
CA ASN A 108 10.16 -4.03 -29.91
C ASN A 108 11.66 -4.14 -29.61
N PRO A 109 12.39 -3.01 -29.54
CA PRO A 109 13.76 -3.03 -29.01
C PRO A 109 13.76 -3.62 -27.59
N PRO A 110 14.85 -4.28 -27.14
CA PRO A 110 14.91 -4.91 -25.84
C PRO A 110 14.52 -3.90 -24.75
N SER A 111 13.52 -4.24 -23.94
CA SER A 111 13.10 -3.40 -22.83
C SER A 111 14.23 -3.34 -21.80
N LEU A 112 14.92 -2.21 -21.72
CA LEU A 112 15.93 -1.97 -20.70
C LEU A 112 15.25 -1.97 -19.33
N HIS A 113 15.34 -3.07 -18.58
CA HIS A 113 14.99 -3.10 -17.16
C HIS A 113 16.15 -2.50 -16.39
N VAL A 114 16.11 -1.18 -16.18
CA VAL A 114 17.00 -0.50 -15.23
C VAL A 114 16.50 -0.89 -13.83
N ILE A 115 17.25 -1.75 -13.16
CA ILE A 115 17.16 -1.92 -11.72
C ILE A 115 17.85 -0.69 -11.15
N ASP A 116 17.08 0.25 -10.60
CA ASP A 116 17.62 1.47 -10.00
C ASP A 116 18.36 1.09 -8.71
N GLU A 117 19.65 0.77 -8.83
CA GLU A 117 20.58 0.69 -7.70
C GLU A 117 20.86 2.10 -7.21
N LYS A 118 19.96 2.65 -6.40
CA LYS A 118 20.33 3.73 -5.48
C LYS A 118 20.98 3.11 -4.24
N THR A 119 22.26 2.83 -4.37
CA THR A 119 23.17 2.73 -3.23
C THR A 119 23.30 4.13 -2.65
N TYR A 120 22.65 4.39 -1.51
CA TYR A 120 22.95 5.58 -0.72
C TYR A 120 24.20 5.28 0.10
N THR A 121 25.30 5.92 -0.27
CA THR A 121 26.50 6.09 0.58
C THR A 121 26.23 7.20 1.58
#